data_AF-A2FWR7-F1
#
_entry.id   AF-A2FWR7-F1
#
_cell.length_a   1.000
_cell.length_b   1.000
_cell.length_c   1.000
_cell.angle_alpha   90.00
_cell.angle_beta   90.00
_cell.angle_gamma   90.00
#
_symmetry.space_group_name_H-M   'P 1'
#
loop_
_entity.id
_entity.type
_entity.pdbx_description
1 polymer ?
#
loop_
_entity_poly.entity_id
_entity_poly.type
_entity_poly.pdbx_seq_one_letter_code
_entity_poly.pdbx_strand_id
1 'polypeptide(L)' 'MAELLISHGANINEKDKDGKTALYIAAYKNSKETAKLLISHGANINEKNI' A
#
# COMPACT_ATOMS: atom_id res chain seq x y z
N MET A 1 3.59 -1.45 12.39
CA MET A 1 3.74 -2.65 11.54
C MET A 1 4.12 -2.28 10.11
N ALA A 2 3.32 -1.46 9.40
CA ALA A 2 3.62 -1.07 8.01
C ALA A 2 5.03 -0.44 7.84
N GLU A 3 5.41 0.52 8.70
CA GLU A 3 6.75 1.12 8.67
C GLU A 3 7.89 0.11 8.86
N LEU A 4 7.71 -0.84 9.78
CA LEU A 4 8.70 -1.89 10.03
C LEU A 4 8.91 -2.75 8.78
N LEU A 5 7.83 -3.10 8.08
CA LEU A 5 7.93 -3.91 6.87
C LEU A 5 8.62 -3.12 5.74
N ILE A 6 8.26 -1.85 5.56
CA ILE A 6 8.89 -0.97 4.56
C ILE A 6 10.38 -0.78 4.86
N SER A 7 10.76 -0.59 6.13
CA SER A 7 12.16 -0.43 6.52
C SER A 7 12.99 -1.71 6.33
N HIS A 8 12.34 -2.87 6.30
CA HIS A 8 12.97 -4.17 6.01
C HIS A 8 12.89 -4.53 4.51
N GLY A 9 12.55 -3.58 3.63
CA GLY A 9 12.61 -3.77 2.17
C GLY A 9 11.36 -4.41 1.57
N ALA A 10 10.22 -4.43 2.27
CA ALA A 10 8.96 -4.84 1.65
C ALA A 10 8.64 -3.89 0.48
N ASN A 11 8.33 -4.46 -0.69
CA ASN A 11 7.92 -3.67 -1.84
C ASN A 11 6.48 -3.16 -1.66
N ILE A 12 6.37 -1.84 -1.53
CA ILE A 12 5.13 -1.11 -1.23
C ILE A 12 4.08 -1.20 -2.35
N ASN A 13 4.51 -1.51 -3.58
CA ASN A 13 3.68 -1.56 -4.78
C ASN A 13 3.36 -2.99 -5.22
N GLU A 14 3.78 -4.01 -4.46
CA GLU A 14 3.37 -5.39 -4.75
C GLU A 14 1.86 -5.54 -4.78
N LYS A 15 1.41 -6.44 -5.65
CA LYS A 15 0.00 -6.79 -5.80
C LYS A 15 -0.25 -8.14 -5.14
N ASP A 16 -1.37 -8.26 -4.46
CA ASP A 16 -1.85 -9.56 -4.02
C ASP A 16 -2.34 -10.40 -5.22
N LYS A 17 -2.79 -11.62 -4.94
CA LYS A 17 -3.34 -12.55 -5.94
C LYS A 17 -4.56 -12.01 -6.71
N ASP A 18 -5.23 -10.99 -6.18
CA ASP A 18 -6.38 -10.32 -6.80
C ASP A 18 -5.95 -9.02 -7.51
N GLY A 19 -4.65 -8.76 -7.66
CA GLY A 19 -4.13 -7.56 -8.31
C GLY A 19 -4.21 -6.29 -7.45
N LYS A 20 -4.48 -6.39 -6.13
CA LYS A 20 -4.68 -5.24 -5.25
C LYS A 20 -3.38 -4.84 -4.55
N THR A 21 -3.11 -3.54 -4.50
CA THR A 21 -2.00 -2.98 -3.73
C THR A 21 -2.37 -2.77 -2.26
N ALA A 22 -1.36 -2.60 -1.41
CA ALA A 22 -1.56 -2.19 -0.02
C ALA A 22 -2.38 -0.88 0.09
N LEU A 23 -2.17 0.05 -0.85
CA LEU A 23 -2.89 1.32 -0.90
C LEU A 23 -4.39 1.12 -1.23
N TYR A 24 -4.71 0.24 -2.18
CA TYR A 24 -6.09 -0.13 -2.47
C TYR A 24 -6.80 -0.69 -1.24
N ILE A 25 -6.15 -1.62 -0.54
CA ILE A 25 -6.72 -2.25 0.66
C ILE A 25 -6.97 -1.20 1.75
N ALA A 26 -6.01 -0.30 1.99
CA ALA A 26 -6.16 0.78 2.96
C ALA A 26 -7.35 1.71 2.63
N ALA A 27 -7.51 2.09 1.36
CA ALA A 27 -8.64 2.89 0.90
C ALA A 27 -9.98 2.15 1.05
N TYR A 28 -10.05 0.88 0.64
CA TYR A 28 -11.25 0.03 0.78
C TYR A 28 -11.67 -0.14 2.25
N LYS A 29 -10.71 -0.21 3.17
CA LYS A 29 -10.94 -0.30 4.62
C LYS A 29 -11.10 1.05 5.31
N ASN A 30 -11.11 2.17 4.56
CA ASN A 30 -11.17 3.54 5.10
C ASN A 30 -10.07 3.83 6.16
N SER A 31 -8.91 3.18 6.04
CA SER A 31 -7.77 3.35 6.94
C SER A 31 -6.91 4.53 6.49
N LYS A 32 -7.32 5.74 6.88
CA LYS A 32 -6.70 7.00 6.43
C LYS A 32 -5.24 7.11 6.84
N GLU A 33 -4.90 6.71 8.05
CA GLU A 33 -3.54 6.77 8.61
C GLU A 33 -2.61 5.85 7.83
N THR A 34 -3.04 4.61 7.56
CA THR A 34 -2.30 3.65 6.75
C THR A 34 -2.14 4.15 5.31
N ALA A 35 -3.18 4.72 4.71
CA ALA A 35 -3.10 5.27 3.36
C ALA A 35 -2.10 6.43 3.28
N LYS A 36 -2.13 7.38 4.23
CA LYS A 36 -1.15 8.48 4.32
C LYS A 36 0.27 7.96 4.45
N LEU A 37 0.47 6.95 5.30
CA LEU A 37 1.77 6.34 5.51
C LEU A 37 2.31 5.66 4.25
N LEU A 38 1.46 4.93 3.52
CA LEU A 38 1.86 4.30 2.27
C LEU A 38 2.22 5.35 1.21
N ILE A 39 1.42 6.42 1.09
CA ILE A 39 1.68 7.53 0.16
C ILE A 39 2.99 8.23 0.51
N SER A 40 3.26 8.50 1.79
CA SER A 40 4.51 9.16 2.21
C SER A 40 5.75 8.32 1.93
N HIS A 41 5.60 7.00 1.80
CA HIS A 41 6.68 6.07 1.47
C HIS A 41 6.70 5.69 -0.03
N GLY A 42 5.97 6.43 -0.89
CA GLY A 42 6.08 6.29 -2.34
C GLY A 42 5.17 5.22 -2.96
N ALA A 43 4.08 4.84 -2.31
CA ALA A 43 3.05 4.01 -2.93
C ALA A 43 2.51 4.68 -4.21
N ASN A 44 2.47 3.93 -5.32
CA ASN A 44 1.99 4.41 -6.60
C ASN A 44 0.46 4.53 -6.59
N ILE A 45 -0.03 5.77 -6.55
CA ILE A 45 -1.45 6.12 -6.55
C ILE A 45 -2.17 5.77 -7.86
N ASN A 46 -1.42 5.56 -8.94
CA ASN A 46 -1.96 5.27 -10.27
C ASN A 46 -1.96 3.76 -10.58
N GLU A 47 -1.56 2.91 -9.64
CA GLU A 47 -1.65 1.46 -9.84
C GLU A 47 -3.10 1.05 -10.10
N LYS A 48 -3.28 0.31 -11.19
CA LYS A 48 -4.56 -0.28 -11.53
C LYS A 48 -4.62 -1.69 -11.01
N ASN A 49 -5.77 -2.03 -10.46
CA ASN A 49 -6.16 -3.42 -10.25
C ASN A 49 -6.22 -4.09 -11.64
N ILE A 50 -5.79 -5.34 -11.71
CA ILE A 50 -5.89 -6.17 -12.93
C ILE A 50 -7.25 -6.85 -12.98
#